data_AF-A0A1Q9HMK1-F1
#
_entry.id   AF-A0A1Q9HMK1-F1
#
_cell.length_a   1.000
_cell.length_b   1.000
_cell.length_c   1.000
_cell.angle_alpha   90.00
_cell.angle_beta   90.00
_cell.angle_gamma   90.00
#
_symmetry.space_group_name_H-M   'P 1'
#
loop_
_entity.id
_entity.type
_entity.pdbx_description
1 polymer ?
#
loop_
_entity_poly.entity_id
_entity_poly.type
_entity_poly.pdbx_seq_one_letter_code
_entity_poly.pdbx_strand_id
1 'polypeptide(L)'
;MKSLLSVSLPFLIVGCSTLSPDDAFNDVVYDVKQKQNYSLVTGKELKPITVEQRQGQLVKATVALNYVVPQGSQSLPPSYLSMEMAYLKSYDEYKYALINGTEIVELEAYAPTSETCSDICMKSQYFYIPLDEAIFKQQPISDINFDVMASKNKGFSFTIPGGYVDAVVEQGSKVTTAAPQPVKQEVVVAAAPVKREIDSSLYWYEKVPAENSDEVLQWAVKNRSNANLVPLESSLKEVEMFSYWFSQSSISDRKAILIELLK
;
A
#
# COMPACT_ATOMS: atom_id res chain seq x y z
N MET A 1 -34.36 -42.72 12.19
CA MET A 1 -33.07 -42.15 12.66
C MET A 1 -32.47 -41.37 11.49
N LYS A 2 -32.37 -40.04 11.58
CA LYS A 2 -31.80 -39.19 10.51
C LYS A 2 -30.36 -38.87 10.90
N SER A 3 -29.39 -39.39 10.13
CA SER A 3 -27.97 -39.07 10.30
C SER A 3 -27.69 -37.68 9.74
N LEU A 4 -27.31 -36.74 10.60
CA LEU A 4 -26.75 -35.45 10.21
C LEU A 4 -25.27 -35.68 9.87
N LEU A 5 -24.92 -35.61 8.58
CA LEU A 5 -23.52 -35.50 8.15
C LEU A 5 -23.03 -34.07 8.43
N SER A 6 -22.16 -33.91 9.40
CA SER A 6 -21.38 -32.70 9.62
C SER A 6 -20.29 -32.61 8.55
N VAL A 7 -20.47 -31.72 7.57
CA VAL A 7 -19.43 -31.34 6.62
C VAL A 7 -18.49 -30.35 7.32
N SER A 8 -17.34 -30.84 7.77
CA SER A 8 -16.25 -30.00 8.27
C SER A 8 -15.59 -29.28 7.09
N LEU A 9 -15.88 -27.99 6.94
CA LEU A 9 -15.24 -27.13 5.94
C LEU A 9 -13.84 -26.74 6.47
N PRO A 10 -12.73 -27.12 5.82
CA PRO A 10 -11.41 -26.67 6.23
C PRO A 10 -11.28 -25.17 5.95
N PHE A 11 -11.13 -24.38 7.02
CA PHE A 11 -10.71 -22.99 6.94
C PHE A 11 -9.30 -22.96 6.34
N LEU A 12 -9.18 -22.56 5.08
CA LEU A 12 -7.91 -22.15 4.49
C LEU A 12 -7.53 -20.82 5.13
N ILE A 13 -6.57 -20.87 6.04
CA ILE A 13 -5.94 -19.69 6.63
C ILE A 13 -5.11 -19.05 5.51
N VAL A 14 -5.68 -18.08 4.80
CA VAL A 14 -4.92 -17.21 3.90
C VAL A 14 -4.15 -16.25 4.81
N GLY A 15 -2.98 -16.68 5.25
CA GLY A 15 -2.07 -15.80 5.99
C GLY A 15 -1.65 -14.67 5.07
N CYS A 16 -1.78 -13.42 5.52
CA CYS A 16 -1.10 -12.28 4.92
C CYS A 16 0.41 -12.44 5.15
N SER A 17 1.05 -13.37 4.45
CA SER A 17 2.49 -13.58 4.48
C SER A 17 3.16 -12.67 3.45
N THR A 18 4.17 -11.93 3.88
CA THR A 18 5.12 -11.27 2.98
C THR A 18 5.88 -12.33 2.19
N LEU A 19 5.98 -12.15 0.88
CA LEU A 19 6.75 -13.02 0.00
C LEU A 19 8.24 -12.98 0.36
N SER A 20 8.92 -14.09 0.07
CA SER A 20 10.37 -14.23 0.14
C SER A 20 11.00 -14.28 -1.26
N PRO A 21 12.28 -13.93 -1.42
CA PRO A 21 12.96 -13.92 -2.72
C PRO A 21 12.98 -15.26 -3.46
N ASP A 22 12.85 -16.37 -2.73
CA ASP A 22 12.90 -17.74 -3.27
C ASP A 22 11.51 -18.33 -3.60
N ASP A 23 10.44 -17.55 -3.46
CA ASP A 23 9.09 -18.01 -3.73
C ASP A 23 8.85 -18.23 -5.23
N ALA A 24 7.87 -19.08 -5.58
CA ALA A 24 7.54 -19.41 -6.96
C ALA A 24 6.85 -18.28 -7.76
N PHE A 25 6.51 -17.16 -7.10
CA PHE A 25 5.87 -15.96 -7.69
C PHE A 25 4.64 -16.22 -8.60
N ASN A 26 3.88 -17.27 -8.30
CA ASN A 26 2.69 -17.65 -9.08
C ASN A 26 1.43 -16.83 -8.72
N ASP A 27 1.39 -16.19 -7.55
CA ASP A 27 0.32 -15.32 -7.09
C ASP A 27 0.93 -14.13 -6.33
N VAL A 28 1.23 -13.07 -7.10
CA VAL A 28 2.00 -11.90 -6.62
C VAL A 28 1.23 -10.61 -6.67
N VAL A 29 0.05 -10.56 -7.30
CA VAL A 29 -0.78 -9.35 -7.33
C VAL A 29 -1.58 -9.28 -6.03
N TYR A 30 -1.46 -8.14 -5.34
CA TYR A 30 -2.23 -7.85 -4.13
C TYR A 30 -3.51 -7.09 -4.47
N ASP A 31 -3.41 -6.03 -5.28
CA ASP A 31 -4.53 -5.15 -5.63
C ASP A 31 -4.36 -4.57 -7.04
N VAL A 32 -5.49 -4.23 -7.67
CA VAL A 32 -5.52 -3.52 -8.95
C VAL A 32 -6.53 -2.37 -8.85
N LYS A 33 -6.02 -1.13 -8.87
CA LYS A 33 -6.86 0.08 -8.85
C LYS A 33 -6.98 0.67 -10.23
N GLN A 34 -8.22 0.78 -10.71
CA GLN A 34 -8.52 1.47 -11.96
C GLN A 34 -8.51 2.99 -11.74
N LYS A 35 -7.75 3.72 -12.57
CA LYS A 35 -7.75 5.18 -12.66
C LYS A 35 -8.22 5.59 -14.05
N GLN A 36 -8.40 6.89 -14.28
CA GLN A 36 -8.97 7.38 -15.54
C GLN A 36 -8.14 7.00 -16.78
N ASN A 37 -6.81 6.99 -16.67
CA ASN A 37 -5.90 6.78 -17.82
C ASN A 37 -4.84 5.69 -17.58
N TYR A 38 -4.96 4.95 -16.48
CA TYR A 38 -4.07 3.83 -16.16
C TYR A 38 -4.70 2.91 -15.13
N SER A 39 -4.21 1.68 -15.04
CA SER A 39 -4.42 0.82 -13.86
C SER A 39 -3.16 0.81 -13.01
N LEU A 40 -3.31 0.91 -11.70
CA LEU A 40 -2.22 0.68 -10.75
C LEU A 40 -2.31 -0.75 -10.25
N VAL A 41 -1.32 -1.56 -10.58
CA VAL A 41 -1.18 -2.94 -10.11
C VAL A 41 -0.20 -2.94 -8.95
N THR A 42 -0.67 -3.28 -7.75
CA THR A 42 0.17 -3.40 -6.56
C THR A 42 0.50 -4.87 -6.33
N GLY A 43 1.79 -5.18 -6.31
CA GLY A 43 2.30 -6.49 -5.91
C GLY A 43 2.19 -6.71 -4.40
N LYS A 44 2.15 -7.98 -3.99
CA LYS A 44 2.25 -8.37 -2.58
C LYS A 44 3.61 -7.95 -2.02
N GLU A 45 3.63 -7.60 -0.74
CA GLU A 45 4.87 -7.25 -0.06
C GLU A 45 5.88 -8.40 -0.16
N LEU A 46 7.10 -8.05 -0.51
CA LEU A 46 8.27 -8.90 -0.62
C LEU A 46 9.32 -8.44 0.39
N LYS A 47 9.99 -9.38 1.03
CA LYS A 47 11.25 -9.09 1.72
C LYS A 47 12.39 -9.05 0.68
N PRO A 48 12.99 -7.89 0.38
CA PRO A 48 14.08 -7.83 -0.59
C PRO A 48 15.33 -8.54 -0.06
N ILE A 49 16.20 -8.97 -0.97
CA ILE A 49 17.53 -9.50 -0.61
C ILE A 49 18.39 -8.33 -0.14
N THR A 50 18.95 -8.42 1.06
CA THR A 50 19.94 -7.44 1.54
C THR A 50 21.32 -7.86 1.06
N VAL A 51 21.91 -7.05 0.19
CA VAL A 51 23.23 -7.32 -0.42
C VAL A 51 24.35 -6.76 0.44
N GLU A 52 24.19 -5.52 0.91
CA GLU A 52 25.22 -4.82 1.68
C GLU A 52 24.59 -3.94 2.76
N GLN A 53 25.28 -3.83 3.90
CA GLN A 53 24.96 -2.93 4.99
C GLN A 53 26.17 -2.03 5.29
N ARG A 54 26.15 -0.81 4.75
CA ARG A 54 27.17 0.22 4.94
C ARG A 54 26.79 1.07 6.14
N GLN A 55 27.05 0.57 7.35
CA GLN A 55 26.60 1.16 8.62
C GLN A 55 25.08 1.09 8.81
N GLY A 56 24.63 1.12 10.07
CA GLY A 56 23.23 0.83 10.39
C GLY A 56 23.06 -0.58 10.91
N GLN A 57 21.90 -0.86 11.47
CA GLN A 57 21.42 -2.22 11.71
C GLN A 57 19.98 -2.27 11.22
N LEU A 58 19.79 -2.97 10.11
CA LEU A 58 18.48 -3.23 9.54
C LEU A 58 17.76 -4.26 10.42
N VAL A 59 16.52 -3.95 10.80
CA VAL A 59 15.64 -4.88 11.52
C VAL A 59 14.60 -5.47 10.58
N LYS A 60 14.02 -4.64 9.71
CA LYS A 60 13.01 -5.05 8.73
C LYS A 60 13.18 -4.24 7.45
N ALA A 61 13.00 -4.90 6.32
CA ALA A 61 12.73 -4.27 5.04
C ALA A 61 11.62 -5.06 4.35
N THR A 62 10.59 -4.37 3.90
CA THR A 62 9.52 -4.92 3.07
C THR A 62 9.25 -3.94 1.92
N VAL A 63 9.03 -4.46 0.73
CA VAL A 63 8.82 -3.68 -0.48
C VAL A 63 7.66 -4.24 -1.29
N ALA A 64 6.87 -3.38 -1.89
CA ALA A 64 5.87 -3.76 -2.89
C ALA A 64 6.10 -2.97 -4.18
N LEU A 65 5.90 -3.63 -5.32
CA LEU A 65 5.98 -2.99 -6.64
C LEU A 65 4.60 -2.45 -7.00
N ASN A 66 4.55 -1.17 -7.35
CA ASN A 66 3.35 -0.51 -7.85
C ASN A 66 3.56 -0.21 -9.34
N TYR A 67 3.06 -1.10 -10.18
CA TYR A 67 3.23 -1.06 -11.63
C TYR A 67 2.08 -0.29 -12.30
N VAL A 68 2.42 0.69 -13.12
CA VAL A 68 1.46 1.53 -13.84
C VAL A 68 1.23 0.95 -15.23
N VAL A 69 0.00 0.47 -15.47
CA VAL A 69 -0.42 -0.05 -16.78
C VAL A 69 -1.14 1.06 -17.56
N PRO A 70 -0.62 1.53 -18.70
CA PRO A 70 -1.26 2.57 -19.51
C PRO A 70 -2.68 2.20 -19.94
N GLN A 71 -3.60 3.16 -19.88
CA GLN A 71 -4.89 3.08 -20.57
C GLN A 71 -5.03 4.29 -21.50
N GLY A 72 -4.46 4.17 -22.70
CA GLY A 72 -4.44 5.22 -23.71
C GLY A 72 -3.11 5.98 -23.77
N SER A 73 -3.14 7.18 -24.37
CA SER A 73 -1.94 7.88 -24.86
C SER A 73 -1.54 9.11 -24.03
N GLN A 74 -2.03 9.24 -22.80
CA GLN A 74 -1.76 10.40 -21.93
C GLN A 74 -0.50 10.20 -21.08
N SER A 75 0.03 11.30 -20.53
CA SER A 75 1.16 11.27 -19.59
C SER A 75 0.80 10.45 -18.35
N LEU A 76 1.67 9.51 -17.99
CA LEU A 76 1.47 8.58 -16.88
C LEU A 76 2.41 8.92 -15.72
N PRO A 77 2.00 8.70 -14.46
CA PRO A 77 2.95 8.67 -13.36
C PRO A 77 3.93 7.50 -13.55
N PRO A 78 5.16 7.60 -13.02
CA PRO A 78 6.08 6.47 -13.04
C PRO A 78 5.55 5.33 -12.18
N SER A 79 5.85 4.09 -12.56
CA SER A 79 5.81 2.97 -11.63
C SER A 79 6.76 3.21 -10.46
N TYR A 80 6.51 2.61 -9.29
CA TYR A 80 7.31 2.89 -8.09
C TYR A 80 7.33 1.72 -7.11
N LEU A 81 8.35 1.71 -6.25
CA LEU A 81 8.40 0.85 -5.07
C LEU A 81 7.79 1.59 -3.88
N SER A 82 6.95 0.92 -3.10
CA SER A 82 6.59 1.36 -1.75
C SER A 82 7.35 0.50 -0.75
N MET A 83 8.11 1.16 0.14
CA MET A 83 9.00 0.47 1.06
C MET A 83 8.73 0.86 2.51
N GLU A 84 8.70 -0.15 3.37
CA GLU A 84 8.85 0.01 4.82
C GLU A 84 10.25 -0.47 5.21
N MET A 85 10.96 0.38 5.95
CA MET A 85 12.28 0.07 6.46
C MET A 85 12.35 0.38 7.96
N ALA A 86 12.68 -0.62 8.78
CA ALA A 86 12.91 -0.46 10.20
C ALA A 86 14.38 -0.70 10.56
N TYR A 87 14.96 0.19 11.35
CA TYR A 87 16.37 0.17 11.76
C TYR A 87 16.52 0.74 13.17
N LEU A 88 17.68 0.52 13.81
CA LEU A 88 17.90 1.05 15.17
C LEU A 88 18.04 2.58 15.18
N LYS A 89 17.48 3.24 16.19
CA LYS A 89 17.42 4.72 16.30
C LYS A 89 18.79 5.41 16.32
N SER A 90 19.87 4.70 16.66
CA SER A 90 21.23 5.25 16.71
C SER A 90 21.79 5.69 15.35
N TYR A 91 21.00 5.57 14.27
CA TYR A 91 21.42 5.86 12.90
C TYR A 91 20.62 7.03 12.30
N ASP A 92 21.26 7.70 11.34
CA ASP A 92 20.67 8.81 10.60
C ASP A 92 19.42 8.34 9.83
N GLU A 93 18.46 9.23 9.65
CA GLU A 93 17.33 8.97 8.76
C GLU A 93 17.80 8.87 7.31
N TYR A 94 17.24 7.90 6.59
CA TYR A 94 17.55 7.68 5.18
C TYR A 94 16.73 8.64 4.33
N LYS A 95 17.38 9.22 3.32
CA LYS A 95 16.87 10.37 2.57
C LYS A 95 16.93 10.17 1.07
N TYR A 96 17.76 9.27 0.59
CA TYR A 96 18.00 9.09 -0.83
C TYR A 96 17.89 7.63 -1.22
N ALA A 97 17.48 7.37 -2.47
CA ALA A 97 17.68 6.09 -3.11
C ALA A 97 18.62 6.22 -4.32
N LEU A 98 19.42 5.19 -4.59
CA LEU A 98 20.22 5.06 -5.82
C LEU A 98 19.74 3.83 -6.58
N ILE A 99 19.14 4.00 -7.75
CA ILE A 99 18.56 2.90 -8.52
C ILE A 99 19.56 2.47 -9.59
N ASN A 100 19.84 1.16 -9.65
CA ASN A 100 20.77 0.51 -10.58
C ASN A 100 22.16 1.20 -10.68
N GLY A 101 22.58 1.88 -9.59
CA GLY A 101 23.88 2.54 -9.50
C GLY A 101 24.02 3.86 -10.26
N THR A 102 22.95 4.38 -10.88
CA THR A 102 23.04 5.54 -11.79
C THR A 102 22.25 6.77 -11.37
N GLU A 103 21.06 6.62 -10.79
CA GLU A 103 20.17 7.75 -10.50
C GLU A 103 19.91 7.90 -9.00
N ILE A 104 20.23 9.08 -8.46
CA ILE A 104 19.93 9.43 -7.06
C ILE A 104 18.61 10.19 -7.01
N VAL A 105 17.67 9.68 -6.23
CA VAL A 105 16.36 10.31 -5.98
C VAL A 105 16.18 10.60 -4.49
N GLU A 106 15.51 11.69 -4.16
CA GLU A 106 15.07 11.96 -2.78
C GLU A 106 13.86 11.09 -2.44
N LEU A 107 13.84 10.55 -1.22
CA LEU A 107 12.76 9.70 -0.75
C LEU A 107 11.53 10.52 -0.38
N GLU A 108 10.39 10.20 -1.00
CA GLU A 108 9.10 10.77 -0.63
C GLU A 108 8.41 9.89 0.42
N ALA A 109 8.18 10.45 1.61
CA ALA A 109 7.53 9.70 2.69
C ALA A 109 6.02 9.59 2.48
N TYR A 110 5.47 8.38 2.55
CA TYR A 110 4.02 8.15 2.42
C TYR A 110 3.31 7.93 3.76
N ALA A 111 4.07 7.73 4.83
CA ALA A 111 3.57 7.71 6.19
C ALA A 111 4.62 8.33 7.14
N PRO A 112 4.19 8.88 8.29
CA PRO A 112 5.11 9.42 9.27
C PRO A 112 6.10 8.36 9.75
N THR A 113 7.35 8.75 9.95
CA THR A 113 8.34 7.92 10.64
C THR A 113 7.81 7.60 12.04
N SER A 114 7.78 6.33 12.39
CA SER A 114 7.39 5.88 13.72
C SER A 114 8.61 5.42 14.50
N GLU A 115 8.51 5.49 15.83
CA GLU A 115 9.55 5.05 16.73
C GLU A 115 8.95 4.14 17.79
N THR A 116 9.57 2.98 18.01
CA THR A 116 9.19 2.05 19.08
C THR A 116 10.41 1.80 19.95
N CYS A 117 10.30 2.08 21.24
CA CYS A 117 11.37 1.85 22.21
C CYS A 117 10.94 0.78 23.22
N SER A 118 11.69 -0.31 23.25
CA SER A 118 11.76 -1.21 24.41
C SER A 118 13.13 -1.01 25.08
N ASP A 119 13.92 -2.08 25.24
CA ASP A 119 15.34 -1.98 25.64
C ASP A 119 16.21 -1.36 24.53
N ILE A 120 15.73 -1.45 23.28
CA ILE A 120 16.37 -0.86 22.10
C ILE A 120 15.30 -0.06 21.34
N CYS A 121 15.65 1.16 20.93
CA CYS A 121 14.77 1.98 20.09
C CYS A 121 14.95 1.65 18.61
N MET A 122 13.84 1.44 17.93
CA MET A 122 13.74 1.25 16.48
C MET A 122 12.99 2.40 15.84
N LYS A 123 13.44 2.85 14.67
CA LYS A 123 12.73 3.76 13.77
C LYS A 123 12.22 2.99 12.57
N SER A 124 10.99 3.26 12.15
CA SER A 124 10.40 2.76 10.91
C SER A 124 10.10 3.92 9.97
N GLN A 125 10.65 3.88 8.76
CA GLN A 125 10.40 4.83 7.68
C GLN A 125 9.59 4.17 6.57
N TYR A 126 8.77 4.99 5.91
CA TYR A 126 7.82 4.58 4.89
C TYR A 126 7.94 5.51 3.69
N PHE A 127 8.46 5.03 2.56
CA PHE A 127 8.77 5.91 1.43
C PHE A 127 8.55 5.25 0.07
N TYR A 128 8.37 6.09 -0.95
CA TYR A 128 8.33 5.70 -2.34
C TYR A 128 9.70 5.85 -3.01
N ILE A 129 9.99 4.96 -3.97
CA ILE A 129 11.11 5.06 -4.89
C ILE A 129 10.55 4.97 -6.31
N PRO A 130 10.57 6.04 -7.12
CA PRO A 130 10.13 5.98 -8.50
C PRO A 130 11.03 5.05 -9.33
N LEU A 131 10.46 4.37 -10.33
CA LEU A 131 11.18 3.47 -11.23
C LEU A 131 11.08 3.95 -12.68
N ASP A 132 12.16 3.80 -13.44
CA ASP A 132 12.16 4.05 -14.87
C ASP A 132 11.42 2.92 -15.61
N GLU A 133 10.52 3.30 -16.51
CA GLU A 133 9.76 2.39 -17.38
C GLU A 133 10.67 1.50 -18.27
N ALA A 134 11.93 1.88 -18.49
CA ALA A 134 12.92 1.07 -19.18
C ALA A 134 13.21 -0.26 -18.48
N ILE A 135 13.01 -0.35 -17.16
CA ILE A 135 13.18 -1.59 -16.38
C ILE A 135 12.21 -2.68 -16.88
N PHE A 136 10.97 -2.32 -17.18
CA PHE A 136 9.91 -3.27 -17.55
C PHE A 136 9.92 -3.66 -19.04
N LYS A 137 10.80 -3.07 -19.84
CA LYS A 137 10.91 -3.35 -21.29
C LYS A 137 11.92 -4.46 -21.62
N GLN A 138 12.68 -4.91 -20.63
CA GLN A 138 13.65 -6.00 -20.79
C GLN A 138 12.94 -7.36 -20.70
N GLN A 139 13.43 -8.36 -21.44
CA GLN A 139 12.92 -9.73 -21.37
C GLN A 139 14.10 -10.73 -21.42
N PRO A 140 14.32 -11.56 -20.38
CA PRO A 140 13.62 -11.53 -19.09
C PRO A 140 13.86 -10.21 -18.35
N ILE A 141 12.94 -9.81 -17.44
CA ILE A 141 13.17 -8.62 -16.62
C ILE A 141 14.32 -8.91 -15.66
N SER A 142 15.32 -8.03 -15.65
CA SER A 142 16.47 -8.11 -14.75
C SER A 142 16.09 -7.79 -13.31
N ASP A 143 16.88 -8.28 -12.35
CA ASP A 143 16.78 -7.88 -10.95
C ASP A 143 16.86 -6.36 -10.80
N ILE A 144 16.05 -5.80 -9.90
CA ILE A 144 16.12 -4.37 -9.54
C ILE A 144 17.06 -4.24 -8.35
N ASN A 145 18.19 -3.56 -8.57
CA ASN A 145 19.15 -3.24 -7.52
C ASN A 145 18.97 -1.79 -7.10
N PHE A 146 18.85 -1.53 -5.80
CA PHE A 146 18.74 -0.18 -5.30
C PHE A 146 19.40 -0.03 -3.94
N ASP A 147 19.98 1.14 -3.72
CA ASP A 147 20.47 1.54 -2.41
C ASP A 147 19.49 2.48 -1.74
N VAL A 148 19.36 2.38 -0.41
CA VAL A 148 18.70 3.37 0.43
C VAL A 148 19.75 3.98 1.33
N MET A 149 19.93 5.29 1.27
CA MET A 149 21.08 6.00 1.84
C MET A 149 20.67 7.18 2.72
N ALA A 150 21.31 7.28 3.89
CA ALA A 150 21.33 8.49 4.70
C ALA A 150 22.44 9.45 4.25
N SER A 151 23.54 8.90 3.73
CA SER A 151 24.64 9.63 3.07
C SER A 151 25.42 8.69 2.15
N LYS A 152 26.39 9.21 1.39
CA LYS A 152 27.19 8.43 0.42
C LYS A 152 27.78 7.12 0.97
N ASN A 153 28.15 7.10 2.25
CA ASN A 153 28.78 5.95 2.90
C ASN A 153 27.89 5.29 3.97
N LYS A 154 26.62 5.70 4.06
CA LYS A 154 25.66 5.20 5.06
C LYS A 154 24.40 4.74 4.37
N GLY A 155 24.21 3.44 4.24
CA GLY A 155 23.13 2.89 3.43
C GLY A 155 23.00 1.38 3.48
N PHE A 156 21.89 0.91 2.93
CA PHE A 156 21.65 -0.50 2.65
C PHE A 156 21.49 -0.69 1.16
N SER A 157 21.99 -1.80 0.65
CA SER A 157 21.82 -2.21 -0.74
C SER A 157 20.87 -3.41 -0.81
N PHE A 158 19.88 -3.30 -1.69
CA PHE A 158 18.80 -4.27 -1.82
C PHE A 158 18.66 -4.77 -3.25
N THR A 159 18.17 -6.00 -3.38
CA THR A 159 17.78 -6.60 -4.65
C THR A 159 16.36 -7.13 -4.58
N ILE A 160 15.56 -6.81 -5.60
CA ILE A 160 14.27 -7.44 -5.89
C ILE A 160 14.49 -8.41 -7.05
N PRO A 161 14.15 -9.71 -6.91
CA PRO A 161 14.29 -10.67 -7.98
C PRO A 161 13.47 -10.28 -9.22
N GLY A 162 14.08 -10.35 -10.40
CA GLY A 162 13.45 -10.08 -11.68
C GLY A 162 12.21 -10.94 -11.91
N GLY A 163 12.22 -12.19 -11.44
CA GLY A 163 11.06 -13.09 -11.51
C GLY A 163 9.83 -12.58 -10.77
N TYR A 164 9.99 -11.87 -9.64
CA TYR A 164 8.87 -11.21 -8.96
C TYR A 164 8.34 -10.03 -9.80
N VAL A 165 9.25 -9.23 -10.37
CA VAL A 165 8.88 -8.08 -11.22
C VAL A 165 8.14 -8.54 -12.47
N ASP A 166 8.69 -9.53 -13.18
CA ASP A 166 8.07 -10.18 -14.35
C ASP A 166 6.67 -10.69 -14.00
N ALA A 167 6.52 -11.39 -12.87
CA ALA A 167 5.23 -11.92 -12.45
C ALA A 167 4.19 -10.81 -12.17
N VAL A 168 4.58 -9.71 -11.52
CA VAL A 168 3.66 -8.57 -11.28
C VAL A 168 3.25 -7.91 -12.59
N VAL A 169 4.19 -7.68 -13.51
CA VAL A 169 3.93 -7.07 -14.83
C VAL A 169 3.03 -7.97 -15.68
N GLU A 170 3.33 -9.27 -15.74
CA GLU A 170 2.58 -10.23 -16.53
C GLU A 170 1.14 -10.41 -16.00
N GLN A 171 0.99 -10.64 -14.69
CA GLN A 171 -0.33 -10.82 -14.08
C GLN A 171 -1.15 -9.53 -14.14
N GLY A 172 -0.54 -8.38 -13.88
CA GLY A 172 -1.17 -7.06 -13.98
C GLY A 172 -1.69 -6.71 -15.38
N SER A 173 -0.93 -7.07 -16.41
CA SER A 173 -1.32 -6.85 -17.81
C SER A 173 -2.47 -7.76 -18.27
N LYS A 174 -2.58 -8.97 -17.70
CA LYS A 174 -3.67 -9.91 -18.00
C LYS A 174 -5.00 -9.48 -17.36
N VAL A 175 -4.95 -8.94 -16.14
CA VAL A 175 -6.15 -8.44 -15.43
C VAL A 175 -6.77 -7.23 -16.12
N THR A 176 -5.97 -6.45 -16.87
CA THR A 176 -6.40 -5.21 -17.54
C THR A 176 -6.83 -5.40 -19.00
N THR A 177 -6.48 -6.52 -19.63
CA THR A 177 -6.80 -6.83 -21.04
C THR A 177 -8.04 -7.72 -21.22
N ALA A 178 -8.66 -8.19 -20.14
CA ALA A 178 -9.93 -8.91 -20.21
C ALA A 178 -11.04 -7.97 -20.71
N ALA A 179 -11.48 -8.17 -21.95
CA ALA A 179 -12.64 -7.50 -22.54
C ALA A 179 -13.87 -7.59 -21.60
N PRO A 180 -14.74 -6.57 -21.53
CA PRO A 180 -15.85 -6.54 -20.60
C PRO A 180 -16.84 -7.66 -20.95
N GLN A 181 -16.74 -8.79 -20.26
CA GLN A 181 -17.86 -9.72 -20.21
C GLN A 181 -18.95 -9.09 -19.33
N PRO A 182 -20.24 -9.28 -19.68
CA PRO A 182 -21.32 -8.89 -18.79
C PRO A 182 -21.30 -9.82 -17.59
N VAL A 183 -20.51 -9.48 -16.58
CA VAL A 183 -20.47 -10.20 -15.32
C VAL A 183 -21.76 -9.84 -14.58
N LYS A 184 -22.63 -10.84 -14.38
CA LYS A 184 -23.65 -10.79 -13.33
C LYS A 184 -22.95 -10.28 -12.06
N GLN A 185 -23.46 -9.20 -11.47
CA GLN A 185 -22.99 -8.68 -10.19
C GLN A 185 -22.93 -9.80 -9.15
N GLU A 186 -21.76 -10.40 -8.97
CA GLU A 186 -21.36 -10.96 -7.70
C GLU A 186 -20.62 -9.87 -6.95
N VAL A 187 -21.16 -9.58 -5.77
CA VAL A 187 -20.62 -8.63 -4.80
C VAL A 187 -19.23 -9.12 -4.41
N VAL A 188 -18.21 -8.46 -4.94
CA VAL A 188 -16.83 -8.65 -4.49
C VAL A 188 -16.73 -8.01 -3.10
N VAL A 189 -16.74 -8.87 -2.08
CA VAL A 189 -16.38 -8.49 -0.72
C VAL A 189 -14.88 -8.21 -0.72
N ALA A 190 -14.53 -6.92 -0.66
CA ALA A 190 -13.16 -6.47 -0.50
C ALA A 190 -12.63 -6.98 0.85
N ALA A 191 -11.68 -7.90 0.80
CA ALA A 191 -10.93 -8.35 1.97
C ALA A 191 -9.67 -7.48 2.12
N ALA A 192 -9.83 -6.34 2.80
CA ALA A 192 -8.88 -5.66 3.70
C ALA A 192 -7.46 -5.25 3.20
N PRO A 193 -6.96 -4.10 3.68
CA PRO A 193 -6.72 -3.91 5.10
C PRO A 193 -7.74 -2.91 5.65
N VAL A 194 -8.88 -3.44 6.12
CA VAL A 194 -10.06 -2.76 6.70
C VAL A 194 -9.70 -1.72 7.78
N LYS A 195 -8.46 -1.69 8.26
CA LYS A 195 -8.00 -0.76 9.31
C LYS A 195 -7.55 0.61 8.81
N ARG A 196 -6.94 0.79 7.64
CA ARG A 196 -6.30 2.09 7.30
C ARG A 196 -7.33 3.22 7.19
N GLU A 197 -8.40 2.99 6.44
CA GLU A 197 -9.43 4.01 6.19
C GLU A 197 -10.25 4.28 7.45
N ILE A 198 -10.55 3.24 8.24
CA ILE A 198 -11.19 3.35 9.55
C ILE A 198 -10.32 4.16 10.52
N ASP A 199 -9.06 3.74 10.72
CA ASP A 199 -8.14 4.39 11.66
C ASP A 199 -7.87 5.85 11.25
N SER A 200 -7.73 6.12 9.93
CA SER A 200 -7.51 7.47 9.42
C SER A 200 -8.74 8.36 9.61
N SER A 201 -9.95 7.84 9.34
CA SER A 201 -11.19 8.57 9.61
C SER A 201 -11.34 8.90 11.09
N LEU A 202 -11.10 7.95 11.99
CA LEU A 202 -11.21 8.19 13.43
C LEU A 202 -10.17 9.21 13.91
N TYR A 203 -8.91 9.07 13.48
CA TYR A 203 -7.84 10.01 13.80
C TYR A 203 -8.15 11.46 13.41
N TRP A 204 -8.69 11.68 12.21
CA TRP A 204 -9.02 13.03 11.77
C TRP A 204 -10.26 13.59 12.48
N TYR A 205 -11.23 12.73 12.83
CA TYR A 205 -12.39 13.14 13.62
C TYR A 205 -12.00 13.63 15.02
N GLU A 206 -11.07 12.94 15.71
CA GLU A 206 -10.58 13.35 17.03
C GLU A 206 -9.96 14.75 17.07
N LYS A 207 -9.52 15.25 15.91
CA LYS A 207 -8.91 16.58 15.76
C LYS A 207 -9.91 17.65 15.35
N VAL A 208 -11.14 17.27 14.96
CA VAL A 208 -12.18 18.23 14.63
C VAL A 208 -12.54 19.04 15.89
N PRO A 209 -12.56 20.38 15.82
CA PRO A 209 -12.97 21.21 16.95
C PRO A 209 -14.39 20.85 17.41
N ALA A 210 -14.64 20.87 18.72
CA ALA A 210 -15.92 20.45 19.31
C ALA A 210 -17.14 21.18 18.68
N GLU A 211 -16.99 22.46 18.35
CA GLU A 211 -18.01 23.28 17.69
C GLU A 211 -18.40 22.83 16.28
N ASN A 212 -17.57 22.02 15.61
CA ASN A 212 -17.83 21.45 14.27
C ASN A 212 -18.13 19.93 14.32
N SER A 213 -17.93 19.29 15.47
CA SER A 213 -18.01 17.83 15.62
C SER A 213 -19.41 17.26 15.29
N ASP A 214 -20.47 17.98 15.70
CA ASP A 214 -21.86 17.60 15.44
C ASP A 214 -22.21 17.66 13.95
N GLU A 215 -21.76 18.70 13.24
CA GLU A 215 -22.00 18.86 11.80
C GLU A 215 -21.32 17.73 11.02
N VAL A 216 -20.07 17.45 11.36
CA VAL A 216 -19.28 16.37 10.74
C VAL A 216 -19.92 15.00 11.00
N LEU A 217 -20.39 14.74 12.22
CA LEU A 217 -21.06 13.51 12.59
C LEU A 217 -22.40 13.35 11.84
N GLN A 218 -23.21 14.41 11.77
CA GLN A 218 -24.47 14.41 11.03
C GLN A 218 -24.25 14.15 9.54
N TRP A 219 -23.23 14.77 8.95
CA TRP A 219 -22.84 14.52 7.56
C TRP A 219 -22.41 13.06 7.35
N ALA A 220 -21.60 12.49 8.24
CA ALA A 220 -21.17 11.10 8.17
C ALA A 220 -22.36 10.13 8.26
N VAL A 221 -23.29 10.37 9.19
CA VAL A 221 -24.52 9.60 9.33
C VAL A 221 -25.37 9.67 8.06
N LYS A 222 -25.55 10.86 7.49
CA LYS A 222 -26.33 11.06 6.25
C LYS A 222 -25.73 10.29 5.07
N ASN A 223 -24.41 10.21 4.99
CA ASN A 223 -23.70 9.63 3.85
C ASN A 223 -23.23 8.18 4.03
N ARG A 224 -23.55 7.56 5.18
CA ARG A 224 -23.10 6.20 5.56
C ARG A 224 -23.35 5.10 4.52
N SER A 225 -24.37 5.24 3.69
CA SER A 225 -24.77 4.24 2.69
C SER A 225 -24.69 4.75 1.25
N ASN A 226 -24.19 5.96 1.01
CA ASN A 226 -24.14 6.52 -0.32
C ASN A 226 -22.95 5.93 -1.11
N ALA A 227 -23.16 5.52 -2.36
CA ALA A 227 -22.08 4.97 -3.18
C ALA A 227 -21.14 6.06 -3.72
N ASN A 228 -21.66 7.28 -3.93
CA ASN A 228 -20.93 8.40 -4.51
C ASN A 228 -20.99 9.59 -3.53
N LEU A 229 -19.99 9.71 -2.66
CA LEU A 229 -19.88 10.82 -1.72
C LEU A 229 -19.08 11.96 -2.33
N VAL A 230 -19.54 13.18 -2.06
CA VAL A 230 -18.72 14.39 -2.19
C VAL A 230 -18.24 14.73 -0.78
N PRO A 231 -16.92 14.87 -0.54
CA PRO A 231 -16.37 15.32 0.75
C PRO A 231 -17.00 16.63 1.22
N LEU A 232 -17.02 16.84 2.54
CA LEU A 232 -17.56 18.07 3.11
C LEU A 232 -16.58 19.21 2.84
N GLU A 233 -17.03 20.25 2.12
CA GLU A 233 -16.21 21.44 1.91
C GLU A 233 -16.14 22.22 3.22
N SER A 234 -14.92 22.39 3.74
CA SER A 234 -14.65 23.13 4.97
C SER A 234 -13.31 23.85 4.86
N SER A 235 -13.18 24.99 5.53
CA SER A 235 -11.90 25.68 5.69
C SER A 235 -11.00 25.02 6.75
N LEU A 236 -11.52 24.04 7.50
CA LEU A 236 -10.79 23.30 8.51
C LEU A 236 -10.21 22.02 7.92
N LYS A 237 -8.90 21.85 8.06
CA LYS A 237 -8.16 20.73 7.45
C LYS A 237 -8.63 19.38 8.01
N GLU A 238 -8.97 19.35 9.29
CA GLU A 238 -9.42 18.15 9.99
C GLU A 238 -10.76 17.65 9.45
N VAL A 239 -11.66 18.58 9.13
CA VAL A 239 -12.97 18.29 8.53
C VAL A 239 -12.81 17.79 7.10
N GLU A 240 -11.96 18.44 6.32
CA GLU A 240 -11.61 18.02 4.95
C GLU A 240 -11.02 16.60 4.97
N MET A 241 -10.05 16.34 5.84
CA MET A 241 -9.36 15.06 5.90
C MET A 241 -10.27 13.94 6.45
N PHE A 242 -11.11 14.22 7.44
CA PHE A 242 -12.12 13.27 7.90
C PHE A 242 -13.04 12.85 6.75
N SER A 243 -13.64 13.83 6.06
CA SER A 243 -14.61 13.57 5.00
C SER A 243 -13.97 12.88 3.80
N TYR A 244 -12.69 13.20 3.51
CA TYR A 244 -11.87 12.48 2.53
C TYR A 244 -11.75 10.99 2.88
N TRP A 245 -11.20 10.64 4.05
CA TRP A 245 -11.01 9.23 4.43
C TRP A 245 -12.32 8.47 4.59
N PHE A 246 -13.37 9.14 5.08
CA PHE A 246 -14.70 8.58 5.16
C PHE A 246 -15.29 8.29 3.77
N SER A 247 -15.01 9.15 2.78
CA SER A 247 -15.41 8.91 1.39
C SER A 247 -14.64 7.76 0.73
N GLN A 248 -13.38 7.53 1.11
CA GLN A 248 -12.58 6.40 0.61
C GLN A 248 -13.00 5.06 1.25
N SER A 249 -13.65 5.09 2.41
CA SER A 249 -14.12 3.90 3.13
C SER A 249 -15.26 3.20 2.39
N SER A 250 -15.33 1.87 2.50
CA SER A 250 -16.47 1.10 2.00
C SER A 250 -17.76 1.41 2.79
N ILE A 251 -18.94 1.03 2.28
CA ILE A 251 -20.21 1.21 3.02
C ILE A 251 -20.20 0.45 4.36
N SER A 252 -19.58 -0.73 4.42
CA SER A 252 -19.41 -1.47 5.68
C SER A 252 -18.47 -0.74 6.64
N ASP A 253 -17.38 -0.18 6.15
CA ASP A 253 -16.38 0.49 7.00
C ASP A 253 -16.88 1.84 7.51
N ARG A 254 -17.66 2.57 6.71
CA ARG A 254 -18.36 3.79 7.16
C ARG A 254 -19.32 3.50 8.32
N LYS A 255 -19.99 2.35 8.30
CA LYS A 255 -20.83 1.92 9.43
C LYS A 255 -19.98 1.56 10.65
N ALA A 256 -18.82 0.94 10.46
CA ALA A 256 -17.88 0.65 11.55
C ALA A 256 -17.32 1.94 12.17
N ILE A 257 -16.88 2.90 11.34
CA ILE A 257 -16.46 4.24 11.78
C ILE A 257 -17.58 4.90 12.61
N LEU A 258 -18.83 4.90 12.12
CA LEU A 258 -19.94 5.49 12.85
C LEU A 258 -20.26 4.77 14.17
N ILE A 259 -20.07 3.46 14.25
CA ILE A 259 -20.22 2.73 15.51
C ILE A 259 -19.20 3.22 16.53
N GLU A 260 -17.95 3.44 16.13
CA GLU A 260 -16.91 3.96 17.02
C GLU A 260 -17.15 5.42 17.42
N LEU A 261 -17.62 6.28 16.50
CA LEU A 261 -17.91 7.68 16.79
C LEU A 261 -19.13 7.91 17.71
N LEU A 262 -20.01 6.92 17.81
CA LEU A 262 -21.26 7.00 18.60
C LEU A 262 -21.18 6.23 19.93
N LYS A 263 -20.00 5.71 20.29
CA LYS A 263 -19.73 5.17 21.64
C LYS A 263 -19.49 6.29 22.64
#